data_AF-A0A520KML7-F1
#
_entry.id   AF-A0A520KML7-F1
#
_cell.length_a   1.000
_cell.length_b   1.000
_cell.length_c   1.000
_cell.angle_alpha   90.00
_cell.angle_beta   90.00
_cell.angle_gamma   90.00
#
_symmetry.space_group_name_H-M   'P 1'
#
loop_
_entity.id
_entity.type
_entity.pdbx_description
1 polymer ?
#
loop_
_entity_poly.entity_id
_entity_poly.type
_entity_poly.pdbx_seq_one_letter_code
_entity_poly.pdbx_strand_id
1 'polypeptide(L)' 'MYKFVVKELLSRNFSPGRIYMTLERRMRCGVGKCGHCIVGTSSSIKYVCKDGPVFTYWDALSTRGLIE' A
#
# COMPACT_ATOMS: atom_id res chain seq x y z
N MET A 1 -8.94 8.01 -3.84
CA MET A 1 -9.40 8.22 -2.45
C MET A 1 -8.24 8.59 -1.51
N TYR A 2 -7.18 7.77 -1.41
CA TYR A 2 -6.10 7.92 -0.43
C TYR A 2 -5.44 9.31 -0.39
N LYS A 3 -5.17 9.92 -1.55
CA LYS A 3 -4.50 11.22 -1.66
C LYS A 3 -5.11 12.31 -0.77
N PHE A 4 -6.45 12.43 -0.75
CA PHE A 4 -7.13 13.50 -0.01
C PHE A 4 -7.18 13.20 1.49
N VAL A 5 -7.50 11.95 1.86
CA VAL A 5 -7.58 11.52 3.27
C VAL A 5 -6.22 11.60 3.94
N VAL A 6 -5.17 11.11 3.27
CA VAL A 6 -3.80 11.17 3.78
C VAL A 6 -3.36 12.63 3.96
N LYS A 7 -3.65 13.52 3.00
CA LYS A 7 -3.32 14.94 3.12
C LYS A 7 -3.94 15.56 4.38
N GLU A 8 -5.19 15.23 4.69
CA GLU A 8 -5.89 15.71 5.90
C GLU A 8 -5.34 15.08 7.20
N LEU A 9 -4.91 13.81 7.18
CA LEU A 9 -4.29 13.21 8.36
C LEU A 9 -2.90 13.78 8.62
N LEU A 10 -2.14 14.09 7.57
CA LEU A 10 -0.83 14.75 7.70
C LEU A 10 -0.97 16.18 8.23
N SER A 11 -2.00 16.93 7.83
CA SER A 11 -2.26 18.29 8.36
C SER A 11 -2.61 18.29 9.85
N ARG A 12 -3.09 17.16 10.38
CA ARG A 12 -3.36 16.92 11.80
C ARG A 12 -2.19 16.29 12.56
N ASN A 13 -0.98 16.34 12.01
CA ASN A 13 0.26 15.83 12.62
C ASN A 13 0.29 14.31 12.89
N PHE A 14 -0.50 13.50 12.18
CA PHE A 14 -0.31 12.05 12.22
C PHE A 14 0.95 11.67 11.44
N SER A 15 1.88 10.94 12.08
CA SER A 15 3.07 10.42 11.41
C SER A 15 2.69 9.41 10.32
N PRO A 16 3.43 9.32 9.19
CA PRO A 16 3.13 8.35 8.11
C PRO A 16 2.97 6.89 8.55
N GLY A 17 3.74 6.44 9.54
CA GLY A 17 3.65 5.07 10.08
C GLY A 17 2.39 4.81 10.92
N ARG A 18 1.61 5.84 11.26
CA ARG A 18 0.35 5.73 12.02
C ARG A 18 -0.90 5.91 11.15
N ILE A 19 -0.71 6.12 9.85
CA ILE A 19 -1.79 6.21 8.88
C ILE A 19 -1.89 4.85 8.19
N TYR A 20 -2.92 4.07 8.51
CA TYR A 20 -3.15 2.75 7.94
C TYR A 20 -4.19 2.81 6.83
N MET A 21 -4.00 2.02 5.79
CA MET A 21 -4.90 1.91 4.65
C MET A 21 -4.97 0.49 4.12
N THR A 22 -6.16 0.06 3.71
CA THR A 22 -6.41 -1.26 3.11
C THR A 22 -6.39 -1.16 1.60
N LEU A 23 -5.43 -1.78 0.93
CA LEU A 23 -5.35 -1.74 -0.53
C LEU A 23 -6.22 -2.82 -1.17
N GLU A 24 -7.02 -2.41 -2.14
CA GLU A 24 -7.77 -3.31 -2.99
C GLU A 24 -7.02 -3.50 -4.31
N ARG A 25 -6.70 -4.75 -4.64
CA ARG A 25 -6.15 -5.14 -5.96
C ARG A 25 -6.80 -6.42 -6.42
N ARG A 26 -6.75 -6.63 -7.74
CA ARG A 26 -7.22 -7.88 -8.35
C ARG A 26 -6.32 -9.04 -7.93
N MET A 27 -6.74 -9.77 -6.91
CA MET A 27 -6.13 -11.03 -6.50
C MET A 27 -6.64 -12.17 -7.38
N ARG A 28 -5.79 -13.16 -7.64
CA ARG A 28 -6.22 -14.45 -8.24
C ARG A 28 -6.01 -15.59 -7.26
N CYS A 29 -4.78 -15.82 -6.79
CA CYS A 29 -4.47 -16.95 -5.92
C CYS A 29 -4.57 -16.67 -4.41
N GLY A 30 -4.46 -15.41 -3.97
CA GLY A 30 -4.46 -15.05 -2.55
C GLY A 30 -3.24 -15.53 -1.73
N VAL A 31 -2.33 -16.31 -2.31
CA VAL A 31 -1.21 -16.97 -1.62
C VAL A 31 0.16 -16.66 -2.23
N GLY A 32 0.27 -15.54 -2.96
CA GLY A 32 1.51 -15.03 -3.54
C GLY A 32 2.20 -15.95 -4.56
N LYS A 33 1.45 -16.80 -5.27
CA LYS A 33 1.96 -17.67 -6.34
C LYS A 33 1.81 -17.05 -7.74
N CYS A 34 0.73 -16.30 -7.98
CA CYS A 34 0.34 -15.87 -9.33
C CYS A 34 0.78 -14.46 -9.74
N GLY A 35 1.34 -13.66 -8.83
CA GLY A 35 1.83 -12.30 -9.12
C GLY A 35 0.78 -11.22 -9.45
N HIS A 36 -0.49 -11.56 -9.66
CA HIS A 36 -1.55 -10.58 -10.00
C HIS A 36 -1.71 -9.39 -9.04
N CYS A 37 -1.40 -9.55 -7.76
CA CYS A 37 -1.51 -8.50 -6.75
C CYS A 37 -0.16 -7.83 -6.44
N ILE A 38 0.84 -7.97 -7.32
CA ILE A 38 2.14 -7.32 -7.15
C ILE A 38 2.01 -5.81 -7.36
N VAL A 39 2.72 -5.06 -6.52
CA VAL A 39 2.91 -3.61 -6.60
C VAL A 39 4.35 -3.27 -6.29
N GLY A 40 4.85 -2.18 -6.86
CA GLY A 40 6.24 -1.77 -6.66
C GLY A 40 7.08 -1.86 -7.92
N THR A 41 8.36 -1.52 -7.77
CA THR A 41 9.39 -1.61 -8.79
C THR A 41 10.49 -2.56 -8.32
N SER A 42 11.49 -2.84 -9.17
CA SER A 42 12.58 -3.79 -8.88
C SER A 42 13.29 -3.60 -7.54
N SER A 43 13.26 -2.39 -6.96
CA SER A 43 13.90 -2.07 -5.68
C SER A 43 12.99 -2.27 -4.45
N SER A 44 11.67 -2.35 -4.63
CA SER A 44 10.70 -2.59 -3.56
C SER A 44 9.44 -3.19 -4.16
N ILE A 45 9.28 -4.50 -4.02
CA ILE A 45 8.14 -5.28 -4.52
C ILE A 45 7.31 -5.77 -3.34
N LYS A 46 5.99 -5.61 -3.43
CA LYS A 46 5.02 -6.08 -2.45
C LYS A 46 3.92 -6.90 -3.12
N TYR A 47 3.52 -7.99 -2.48
CA TYR A 47 2.33 -8.77 -2.81
C TYR A 47 1.21 -8.36 -1.86
N VAL A 48 0.15 -7.70 -2.35
CA VAL A 48 -0.97 -7.28 -1.47
C VAL A 48 -1.60 -8.46 -0.73
N CYS A 49 -1.64 -9.67 -1.32
CA CYS A 49 -2.19 -10.85 -0.67
C CYS A 49 -1.30 -11.49 0.42
N LYS A 50 -0.01 -11.15 0.49
CA LYS A 50 0.93 -11.71 1.49
C LYS A 50 1.46 -10.65 2.45
N ASP A 51 1.87 -9.51 1.91
CA ASP A 51 2.47 -8.41 2.67
C ASP A 51 1.41 -7.42 3.19
N GLY A 52 0.20 -7.48 2.63
CA GLY A 52 -0.94 -6.62 2.97
C GLY A 52 -2.12 -7.42 3.55
N PRO A 53 -3.39 -7.00 3.30
CA PRO A 53 -3.82 -5.86 2.49
C PRO A 53 -3.70 -4.50 3.20
N VAL A 54 -3.39 -4.50 4.50
CA VAL A 54 -3.22 -3.30 5.31
C VAL A 54 -1.78 -2.83 5.23
N PHE A 55 -1.58 -1.59 4.81
CA PHE A 55 -0.27 -0.93 4.73
C PHE A 55 -0.32 0.41 5.44
N THR A 56 0.84 0.89 5.86
CA THR A 56 1.00 2.26 6.36
C THR A 56 1.24 3.24 5.21
N TYR A 57 1.03 4.53 5.46
CA TYR A 57 1.43 5.55 4.49
C TYR A 57 2.95 5.58 4.30
N TRP A 58 3.73 5.13 5.29
CA TRP A 58 5.17 4.94 5.13
C TRP A 58 5.52 3.87 4.08
N ASP A 59 4.78 2.76 4.04
CA ASP A 59 4.94 1.73 3.01
C ASP A 59 4.66 2.30 1.62
N ALA A 60 3.66 3.19 1.51
CA ALA A 60 3.31 3.85 0.25
C ALA A 60 4.38 4.84 -0.24
N LEU A 61 5.08 5.51 0.67
CA LEU A 61 6.23 6.35 0.34
C LEU A 61 7.44 5.51 -0.11
N SER A 62 7.59 4.32 0.46
CA SER A 62 8.72 3.42 0.20
C SER A 62 8.51 2.49 -1.00
N THR A 63 7.26 2.33 -1.45
CA THR A 63 6.87 1.39 -2.50
C THR A 63 6.17 2.15 -3.62
N ARG A 64 6.87 2.37 -4.74
CA ARG A 64 6.32 3.12 -5.87
C ARG A 64 5.09 2.41 -6.45
N GLY A 65 4.03 3.17 -6.74
CA GLY A 65 2.80 2.62 -7.28
C GLY A 65 1.87 1.97 -6.26
N LEU A 66 2.18 2.02 -4.95
CA LEU A 66 1.35 1.39 -3.92
C LEU A 66 -0.04 2.03 -3.79
N ILE A 67 -0.12 3.34 -4.02
CA ILE A 67 -1.36 4.12 -3.97
C ILE A 67 -1.66 4.87 -5.30
N GLU A 68 -0.91 4.57 -6.37
CA GLU A 68 -1.13 5.14 -7.71
C GLU A 68 -2.28 4.41 -8.44
#